data_AF-A0A8H5BM88-F1
#
_entry.id   AF-A0A8H5BM88-F1
#
_cell.length_a   1.000
_cell.length_b   1.000
_cell.length_c   1.000
_cell.angle_alpha   90.00
_cell.angle_beta   90.00
_cell.angle_gamma   90.00
#
_symmetry.space_group_name_H-M   'P 1'
#
loop_
_entity.id
_entity.type
_entity.pdbx_description
1 polymer ?
#
loop_
_entity_poly.entity_id
_entity_poly.type
_entity_poly.pdbx_seq_one_letter_code
_entity_poly.pdbx_strand_id
1 'polypeptide(L)'
;MQYPTCSHMCVRTTSDAKKIFEAVYRQLLPIIPRRLDADEKRRIQSGQVFVWEERSSQSARSVSTGIERWTDSISWGQSRVKDEFLFYDEKERQDVPMNIIGSK
;
A
#
# COMPACT_ATOMS: atom_id res chain seq x y z
N MET A 1 1.88 11.47 11.62
CA MET A 1 0.90 11.24 10.54
C MET A 1 1.65 11.25 9.22
N GLN A 2 1.65 10.12 8.51
CA GLN A 2 2.29 9.93 7.21
C GLN A 2 1.33 10.32 6.07
N TYR A 3 1.92 10.72 4.95
CA TYR A 3 1.21 11.10 3.73
C TYR A 3 1.70 10.22 2.57
N PRO A 4 0.90 10.09 1.49
CA PRO A 4 1.35 9.43 0.27
C PRO A 4 2.66 10.03 -0.26
N THR A 5 3.46 9.22 -0.94
CA THR A 5 4.64 9.67 -1.69
C THR A 5 4.24 10.72 -2.74
N CYS A 6 3.13 10.50 -3.44
CA CYS A 6 2.47 11.51 -4.24
C CYS A 6 0.97 11.21 -4.38
N SER A 7 0.21 12.21 -4.83
CA SER A 7 -1.25 12.15 -5.02
C SER A 7 -1.63 12.61 -6.43
N HIS A 8 -2.87 12.33 -6.84
CA HIS A 8 -3.41 12.67 -8.16
C HIS A 8 -2.61 12.08 -9.34
N MET A 9 -1.98 10.92 -9.12
CA MET A 9 -1.19 10.21 -10.13
C MET A 9 -1.84 8.90 -10.56
N CYS A 10 -1.71 8.57 -11.84
CA CYS A 10 -2.05 7.25 -12.38
C CYS A 10 -0.78 6.65 -12.99
N VAL A 11 -0.20 5.63 -12.34
CA VAL A 11 0.97 4.91 -12.85
C VAL A 11 0.49 3.91 -13.89
N ARG A 12 0.84 4.13 -15.17
CA ARG A 12 0.38 3.28 -16.29
C ARG A 12 1.49 2.43 -16.87
N THR A 13 2.73 2.89 -16.73
CA THR A 13 3.90 2.27 -17.35
C THR A 13 5.06 2.19 -16.35
N THR A 14 6.02 1.32 -16.65
CA THR A 14 7.27 1.23 -15.87
C THR A 14 8.06 2.54 -15.92
N SER A 15 7.92 3.33 -17.00
CA SER A 15 8.55 4.66 -17.09
C SER A 15 7.98 5.65 -16.07
N ASP A 16 6.67 5.61 -15.81
CA ASP A 16 6.04 6.45 -14.78
C ASP A 16 6.56 6.08 -13.39
N ALA A 17 6.61 4.78 -13.10
CA ALA A 17 7.15 4.27 -11.83
C ALA A 17 8.62 4.68 -11.63
N LYS A 18 9.47 4.58 -12.66
CA LYS A 18 10.87 4.99 -12.61
C LYS A 18 11.05 6.47 -12.29
N LYS A 19 10.20 7.36 -12.83
CA LYS A 19 10.24 8.79 -12.49
C LYS A 19 9.90 9.05 -11.02
N ILE A 20 8.92 8.31 -10.47
CA ILE A 20 8.57 8.40 -9.06
C ILE A 20 9.73 7.90 -8.19
N PHE A 21 10.35 6.76 -8.55
CA PHE A 21 11.52 6.26 -7.84
C PHE A 21 12.70 7.23 -7.89
N GLU A 22 13.00 7.82 -9.04
CA GLU A 22 14.06 8.84 -9.17
C GLU A 22 13.77 10.07 -8.29
N ALA A 23 12.51 10.53 -8.25
CA ALA A 23 12.11 11.64 -7.39
C ALA A 23 12.25 11.30 -5.89
N VAL A 24 11.94 10.07 -5.47
CA VAL A 24 12.18 9.58 -4.11
C VAL A 24 13.68 9.48 -3.81
N TYR A 25 14.46 8.92 -4.72
CA TYR A 25 15.92 8.80 -4.60
C TYR A 25 16.60 10.17 -4.42
N ARG A 26 16.14 11.17 -5.17
CA ARG A 26 16.58 12.58 -5.05
C ARG A 26 15.96 13.34 -3.88
N GLN A 27 15.17 12.67 -3.03
CA GLN A 27 14.49 13.25 -1.86
C GLN A 27 13.49 14.37 -2.19
N LEU A 28 12.97 14.38 -3.42
CA LEU A 28 11.92 15.30 -3.85
C LEU A 28 10.52 14.83 -3.43
N LEU A 29 10.34 13.52 -3.30
CA LEU A 29 9.12 12.90 -2.77
C LEU A 29 9.46 12.05 -1.54
N PRO A 30 8.57 11.99 -0.52
CA PRO A 30 8.83 11.25 0.70
C PRO A 30 8.70 9.73 0.49
N ILE A 31 9.58 8.97 1.14
CA ILE A 31 9.42 7.53 1.32
C ILE A 31 8.51 7.25 2.53
N ILE A 32 7.84 6.09 2.54
CA ILE A 32 7.06 5.59 3.67
C ILE A 32 7.99 4.75 4.57
N PRO A 33 8.42 5.27 5.74
CA PRO A 33 9.41 4.60 6.59
C PRO A 33 8.86 3.45 7.43
N ARG A 34 7.55 3.38 7.63
CA ARG A 34 6.88 2.38 8.48
C ARG A 34 5.47 2.09 8.01
N ARG A 35 4.90 0.98 8.49
CA ARG A 35 3.49 0.65 8.27
C ARG A 35 2.57 1.81 8.65
N LEU A 36 1.50 1.96 7.86
CA LEU A 36 0.43 2.91 8.15
C LEU A 36 -0.34 2.48 9.40
N ASP A 37 -0.65 3.44 10.26
CA ASP A 37 -1.59 3.23 11.37
C ASP A 37 -3.05 3.18 10.89
N ALA A 38 -3.99 2.91 11.80
CA ALA A 38 -5.39 2.76 11.46
C ALA A 38 -6.00 4.02 10.82
N ASP A 39 -5.55 5.21 11.22
CA ASP A 39 -6.09 6.48 10.72
C ASP A 39 -5.50 6.79 9.33
N GLU A 40 -4.20 6.53 9.17
CA GLU A 40 -3.47 6.62 7.91
C GLU A 40 -4.08 5.70 6.85
N LYS A 41 -4.43 4.46 7.19
CA LYS A 41 -5.11 3.52 6.28
C LYS A 41 -6.48 4.02 5.82
N ARG A 42 -7.27 4.61 6.73
CA ARG A 42 -8.62 5.14 6.39
C ARG A 42 -8.57 6.30 5.38
N ARG A 43 -7.40 6.91 5.16
CA ARG A 43 -7.23 8.01 4.19
C ARG A 43 -6.69 7.56 2.83
N ILE A 44 -6.51 6.26 2.61
CA ILE A 44 -6.12 5.72 1.31
C ILE A 44 -7.23 6.01 0.30
N GLN A 45 -6.85 6.60 -0.82
CA GLN A 45 -7.78 7.04 -1.87
C GLN A 45 -7.17 6.84 -3.26
N SER A 46 -8.04 6.81 -4.26
CA SER A 46 -7.63 6.73 -5.67
C SER A 46 -6.64 7.85 -6.03
N GLY A 47 -5.60 7.48 -6.78
CA GLY A 47 -4.56 8.39 -7.25
C GLY A 47 -3.41 8.63 -6.26
N GLN A 48 -3.42 8.00 -5.08
CA GLN A 48 -2.30 8.03 -4.15
C GLN A 48 -1.27 6.94 -4.46
N VAL A 49 0.01 7.27 -4.33
CA VAL A 49 1.14 6.35 -4.52
C VAL A 49 1.97 6.31 -3.23
N PHE A 50 2.37 5.11 -2.82
CA PHE A 50 3.18 4.87 -1.63
C PHE A 50 4.43 4.10 -2.03
N VAL A 51 5.60 4.64 -1.71
CA VAL A 51 6.90 4.01 -1.97
C VAL A 51 7.57 3.72 -0.63
N TRP A 52 8.09 2.51 -0.44
CA TRP A 52 8.84 2.13 0.76
C TRP A 52 10.08 1.33 0.39
N GLU A 53 11.02 1.26 1.32
CA GLU A 53 12.19 0.39 1.21
C GLU A 53 11.93 -0.89 2.01
N GLU A 54 12.19 -2.04 1.41
CA GLU A 54 12.16 -3.31 2.12
C GLU A 54 13.39 -3.39 3.03
N ARG A 55 13.19 -3.27 4.34
CA ARG A 55 14.30 -3.43 5.30
C ARG A 55 14.74 -4.89 5.36
N SER A 56 15.99 -5.15 5.00
CA SER A 56 16.57 -6.48 5.15
C SER A 56 16.71 -6.86 6.63
N SER A 57 16.48 -8.14 6.94
CA SER A 57 16.58 -8.76 8.26
C SER A 57 17.98 -8.68 8.91
N GLN A 58 19.00 -8.18 8.21
CA GLN A 58 20.39 -8.18 8.68
C GLN A 58 20.77 -6.95 9.52
N SER A 59 19.93 -5.90 9.56
CA SER A 59 20.12 -4.75 10.47
C SER A 59 19.37 -4.91 11.80
N ALA A 60 18.88 -6.12 12.10
CA ALA A 60 17.97 -6.45 13.21
C ALA A 60 18.63 -6.44 14.61
N ARG A 61 19.20 -5.30 14.99
CA ARG A 61 19.32 -4.90 16.39
C ARG A 61 18.49 -3.65 16.66
N SER A 62 17.25 -3.61 16.17
CA SER A 62 16.09 -2.99 16.84
C SER A 62 14.90 -2.88 15.85
N VAL A 63 13.77 -3.41 16.29
CA VAL A 63 12.38 -3.22 15.80
C VAL A 63 11.99 -3.80 14.42
N SER A 64 10.99 -4.68 14.46
CA SER A 64 10.16 -5.27 13.39
C SER A 64 9.34 -4.25 12.57
N THR A 65 9.85 -3.04 12.33
CA THR A 65 9.10 -1.89 11.78
C THR A 65 9.10 -1.79 10.25
N GLY A 66 9.83 -2.65 9.55
CA GLY A 66 9.89 -2.67 8.08
C GLY A 66 8.59 -3.13 7.41
N ILE A 67 8.37 -2.64 6.19
CA ILE A 67 7.27 -3.10 5.33
C ILE A 67 7.84 -4.12 4.34
N GLU A 68 7.58 -5.40 4.56
CA GLU A 68 7.87 -6.47 3.57
C GLU A 68 6.71 -6.64 2.58
N ARG A 69 5.48 -6.43 3.08
CA ARG A 69 4.24 -6.51 2.31
C ARG A 69 3.32 -5.37 2.70
N TRP A 70 2.72 -4.74 1.70
CA TRP A 70 1.71 -3.70 1.88
C TRP A 70 0.44 -4.26 2.53
N THR A 71 -0.12 -3.53 3.50
CA THR A 71 -1.41 -3.86 4.13
C THR A 71 -2.21 -2.59 4.39
N ASP A 72 -3.37 -2.45 3.74
CA ASP A 72 -4.23 -1.26 3.77
C ASP A 72 -5.64 -1.50 4.33
N SER A 73 -5.93 -2.75 4.74
CA SER A 73 -7.26 -3.16 5.21
C SER A 73 -8.36 -3.10 4.13
N ILE A 74 -7.97 -3.08 2.85
CA ILE A 74 -8.87 -3.26 1.70
C ILE A 74 -8.91 -4.74 1.33
N SER A 75 -10.10 -5.24 0.96
CA SER A 75 -10.26 -6.61 0.49
C SER A 75 -9.90 -6.67 -0.99
N TRP A 76 -8.79 -7.32 -1.32
CA TRP A 76 -8.29 -7.40 -2.70
C TRP A 76 -8.64 -8.73 -3.36
N GLY A 77 -8.89 -8.69 -4.67
CA GLY A 77 -9.02 -9.85 -5.54
C GLY A 77 -7.71 -10.62 -5.74
N GLN A 78 -7.76 -11.63 -6.62
CA GLN A 78 -6.53 -12.31 -7.06
C GLN A 78 -5.69 -11.34 -7.91
N SER A 79 -4.37 -11.48 -7.83
CA SER A 79 -3.46 -10.67 -8.63
C SER A 79 -3.59 -10.98 -10.11
N ARG A 80 -3.61 -9.94 -10.94
CA ARG A 80 -3.47 -10.04 -12.39
C ARG A 80 -2.13 -9.43 -12.79
N VAL A 81 -1.33 -10.18 -13.55
CA VAL A 81 -0.07 -9.67 -14.10
C VAL A 81 -0.36 -8.90 -15.37
N LYS A 82 0.19 -7.69 -15.50
CA LYS A 82 0.29 -6.99 -16.77
C LYS A 82 1.60 -6.21 -16.78
N ASP A 83 2.45 -6.55 -17.73
CA ASP A 83 3.83 -6.05 -17.81
C ASP A 83 4.55 -6.28 -16.47
N GLU A 84 5.21 -5.25 -15.93
CA GLU A 84 5.94 -5.28 -14.65
C GLU A 84 5.05 -5.02 -13.42
N PHE A 85 3.72 -5.06 -13.56
CA PHE A 85 2.78 -4.69 -12.51
C PHE A 85 1.86 -5.85 -12.10
N LEU A 86 1.55 -5.89 -10.80
CA LEU A 86 0.45 -6.68 -10.25
C LEU A 86 -0.75 -5.76 -10.01
N PHE A 87 -1.88 -6.11 -10.61
CA PHE A 87 -3.15 -5.44 -10.44
C PHE A 87 -4.07 -6.24 -9.54
N TYR A 88 -4.81 -5.53 -8.71
CA TYR A 88 -5.81 -6.08 -7.80
C TYR A 88 -7.09 -5.26 -7.95
N ASP A 89 -8.22 -5.95 -8.11
CA ASP A 89 -9.55 -5.34 -8.07
C ASP A 89 -10.03 -5.35 -6.61
N GLU A 90 -10.54 -4.22 -6.11
CA GLU A 90 -11.16 -4.14 -4.79
C GLU A 90 -12.45 -4.98 -4.79
N LYS A 91 -12.64 -5.78 -3.74
CA LYS A 91 -13.86 -6.53 -3.50
C LYS A 91 -14.75 -5.74 -2.54
N GLU A 92 -16.05 -5.71 -2.84
CA GLU A 92 -17.04 -5.25 -1.87
C GLU A 92 -16.89 -6.05 -0.56
N ARG A 93 -16.87 -5.32 0.55
CA ARG A 93 -16.96 -5.96 1.87
C ARG A 93 -18.33 -6.61 1.95
N GLN A 94 -18.36 -7.93 2.09
CA GLN A 94 -19.59 -8.61 2.48
C GLN A 94 -19.86 -8.22 3.93
N ASP A 95 -20.70 -7.21 4.14
CA ASP A 95 -21.30 -6.95 5.43
C ASP A 95 -22.24 -8.12 5.72
N VAL A 96 -21.71 -9.19 6.32
CA VAL A 96 -22.52 -10.30 6.79
C VAL A 96 -23.36 -9.75 7.94
N PRO A 97 -24.70 -9.67 7.82
CA PRO A 97 -25.52 -9.17 8.92
C PRO A 97 -25.35 -10.12 10.10
N MET A 98 -25.02 -9.58 11.28
CA MET A 98 -24.85 -10.29 12.56
C MET A 98 -26.12 -11.02 13.06
N ASN A 99 -27.14 -11.22 12.22
CA ASN A 99 -28.41 -11.85 12.58
C ASN A 99 -28.51 -13.34 12.18
N ILE A 100 -27.40 -13.97 11.76
CA ILE A 100 -27.35 -15.41 11.43
C ILE A 100 -26.40 -16.15 12.39
N ILE A 101 -26.45 -15.84 13.68
CA ILE A 101 -26.00 -16.77 14.73
C ILE A 101 -27.24 -17.08 15.53
N GLY A 102 -27.79 -18.26 15.25
CA GLY A 102 -29.18 -18.59 15.45
C GLY A 102 -29.62 -18.65 16.91
N SER A 103 -30.91 -18.37 17.08
CA SER A 103 -31.75 -19.01 18.08
C SER A 103 -31.52 -20.52 18.06
N LYS A 104 -30.96 -21.04 19.15
CA LYS A 104 -31.25 -22.38 19.67
C LYS A 104 -31.30 -22.29 21.19
#